data_AF-A0A150GYV2-F1
#
_entry.id   AF-A0A150GYV2-F1
#
_cell.length_a   1.000
_cell.length_b   1.000
_cell.length_c   1.000
_cell.angle_alpha   90.00
_cell.angle_beta   90.00
_cell.angle_gamma   90.00
#
_symmetry.space_group_name_H-M   'P 1'
#
loop_
_entity.id
_entity.type
_entity.pdbx_description
1 polymer ?
#
loop_
_entity_poly.entity_id
_entity_poly.type
_entity_poly.pdbx_seq_one_letter_code
_entity_poly.pdbx_strand_id
1 'polypeptide(L)'
;MLDVDCRVSSDGIVISDGEQFPFGYFNSGLCSCNTAPYEIRFGDNVVFEGQTYYTFRLFPRPCDESIMMYGKPICSSLRSVVNKIAFRLTNSSATCFNDTRPLPTLDKAENARVVRFWNDTARRPEPWLPARVGMTYSGKSVELYVYGLKYSYDWGYFMVLACRNAPSFASVCKRTAQNLCLYAFVDTPGHKYVSVCRTQGLI
;
A
#
# COMPACT_ATOMS: atom_id res chain seq x y z
N MET A 1 7.14 24.19 -1.02
CA MET A 1 6.81 22.82 -0.57
C MET A 1 5.36 22.60 -0.97
N LEU A 2 5.05 21.67 -1.90
CA LEU A 2 3.66 21.39 -2.26
C LEU A 2 3.22 20.13 -1.53
N ASP A 3 2.20 20.30 -0.69
CA ASP A 3 1.55 19.21 0.01
C ASP A 3 0.78 18.30 -0.94
N VAL A 4 0.80 16.99 -0.67
CA VAL A 4 -0.10 16.07 -1.37
C VAL A 4 -1.49 16.46 -0.90
N ASP A 5 -2.28 17.08 -1.78
CA ASP A 5 -3.66 17.47 -1.47
C ASP A 5 -4.46 16.20 -1.18
N CYS A 6 -4.97 16.04 0.04
CA CYS A 6 -5.89 14.98 0.42
C CYS A 6 -7.18 15.64 0.89
N ARG A 7 -8.28 15.37 0.19
CA ARG A 7 -9.60 15.89 0.52
C ARG A 7 -10.64 14.78 0.46
N VAL A 8 -11.72 14.97 1.21
CA VAL A 8 -12.87 14.07 1.21
C VAL A 8 -14.01 14.76 0.47
N SER A 9 -14.61 14.08 -0.51
CA SER A 9 -15.81 14.60 -1.19
C SER A 9 -17.01 14.60 -0.24
N SER A 10 -18.09 15.28 -0.63
CA SER A 10 -19.38 15.22 0.07
C SER A 10 -19.90 13.79 0.25
N ASP A 11 -19.52 12.90 -0.66
CA ASP A 11 -19.93 11.49 -0.70
C ASP A 11 -18.95 10.58 0.04
N GLY A 12 -18.01 11.14 0.83
CA GLY A 12 -17.05 10.35 1.60
C GLY A 12 -15.94 9.70 0.77
N ILE A 13 -15.70 10.15 -0.46
CA ILE A 13 -14.62 9.65 -1.32
C ILE A 13 -13.34 10.40 -1.00
N VAL A 14 -12.27 9.67 -0.67
CA VAL A 14 -10.94 10.28 -0.54
C VAL A 14 -10.38 10.55 -1.93
N ILE A 15 -10.00 11.81 -2.15
CA ILE A 15 -9.31 12.30 -3.34
C ILE A 15 -7.93 12.72 -2.88
N SER A 16 -6.89 12.16 -3.49
CA SER A 16 -5.52 12.55 -3.21
C SER A 16 -4.75 12.84 -4.49
N ASP A 17 -4.12 14.01 -4.55
CA ASP A 17 -3.48 14.54 -5.77
C ASP A 17 -4.45 14.56 -6.97
N GLY A 18 -5.71 14.94 -6.71
CA GLY A 18 -6.78 14.97 -7.72
C GLY A 18 -7.30 13.60 -8.19
N GLU A 19 -6.82 12.49 -7.62
CA GLU A 19 -7.22 11.12 -7.99
C GLU A 19 -8.10 10.49 -6.90
N GLN A 20 -9.22 9.90 -7.31
CA GLN A 20 -10.15 9.21 -6.41
C GLN A 20 -9.62 7.84 -5.99
N PHE A 21 -9.86 7.46 -4.74
CA PHE A 21 -9.57 6.12 -4.24
C PHE A 21 -10.72 5.14 -4.52
N PRO A 22 -10.44 3.98 -5.14
CA PRO A 22 -11.48 3.10 -5.69
C PRO A 22 -12.22 2.18 -4.70
N PHE A 23 -11.95 2.23 -3.39
CA PHE A 23 -12.59 1.31 -2.44
C PHE A 23 -13.03 1.97 -1.13
N GLY A 24 -14.31 2.33 -1.06
CA GLY A 24 -15.04 2.57 0.19
C GLY A 24 -15.59 3.98 0.37
N TYR A 25 -16.77 4.08 0.96
CA TYR A 25 -17.20 5.28 1.67
C TYR A 25 -16.30 5.44 2.89
N PHE A 26 -15.40 6.40 2.86
CA PHE A 26 -14.53 6.70 3.98
C PHE A 26 -15.22 7.72 4.87
N ASN A 27 -15.56 7.31 6.09
CA ASN A 27 -16.22 8.16 7.07
C ASN A 27 -15.21 8.90 7.98
N SER A 28 -13.95 9.04 7.57
CA SER A 28 -12.98 9.85 8.33
C SER A 28 -12.62 11.14 7.63
N GLY A 29 -12.74 12.24 8.37
CA GLY A 29 -12.16 13.54 7.99
C GLY A 29 -10.66 13.65 8.26
N LEU A 30 -9.97 12.55 8.61
CA LEU A 30 -8.55 12.53 8.96
C LEU A 30 -7.76 11.86 7.84
N CYS A 31 -7.08 12.66 7.01
CA CYS A 31 -5.98 12.23 6.14
C CYS A 31 -4.66 12.60 6.82
N SER A 32 -3.97 11.68 7.51
CA SER A 32 -2.65 11.99 8.07
C SER A 32 -1.70 10.81 8.06
N CYS A 33 -0.40 11.10 7.92
CA CYS A 33 0.66 10.12 8.10
C CYS A 33 0.76 9.65 9.57
N ASN A 34 0.32 10.47 10.53
CA ASN A 34 0.46 10.17 11.96
C ASN A 34 -0.51 9.11 12.46
N THR A 35 -1.56 8.80 11.69
CA THR A 35 -2.56 7.78 12.05
C THR A 35 -2.19 6.39 11.56
N ALA A 36 -1.10 6.23 10.80
CA ALA A 36 -0.69 4.96 10.25
C ALA A 36 -0.13 4.02 11.33
N PRO A 37 -0.68 2.80 11.50
CA PRO A 37 -0.20 1.86 12.52
C PRO A 37 1.17 1.26 12.20
N TYR A 38 1.57 1.27 10.92
CA TYR A 38 2.86 0.73 10.45
C TYR A 38 3.59 1.71 9.53
N GLU A 39 4.91 1.57 9.55
CA GLU A 39 5.87 2.11 8.62
C GLU A 39 6.29 1.05 7.61
N ILE A 40 6.45 1.45 6.34
CA ILE A 40 6.98 0.58 5.29
C ILE A 40 8.41 0.95 5.01
N ARG A 41 9.32 -0.01 5.12
CA ARG A 41 10.71 0.14 4.69
C ARG A 41 11.01 -0.81 3.54
N PHE A 42 11.53 -0.25 2.45
CA PHE A 42 11.98 -1.04 1.30
C PHE A 42 13.31 -1.71 1.64
N GLY A 43 13.43 -2.98 1.24
CA GLY A 43 14.67 -3.75 1.40
C GLY A 43 15.32 -4.04 0.06
N ASP A 44 16.40 -4.80 0.11
CA ASP A 44 17.07 -5.31 -1.07
C ASP A 44 16.19 -6.30 -1.84
N ASN A 45 16.48 -6.45 -3.13
CA ASN A 45 15.80 -7.43 -3.95
C ASN A 45 16.23 -8.85 -3.56
N VAL A 46 15.29 -9.79 -3.57
CA VAL A 46 15.55 -11.21 -3.30
C VAL A 46 15.30 -12.03 -4.56
N VAL A 47 16.17 -12.99 -4.83
CA VAL A 47 15.98 -13.98 -5.90
C VAL A 47 15.47 -15.28 -5.28
N PHE A 48 14.32 -15.75 -5.76
CA PHE A 48 13.73 -17.01 -5.32
C PHE A 48 13.16 -17.77 -6.53
N GLU A 49 13.50 -19.05 -6.67
CA GLU A 49 13.08 -19.91 -7.80
C GLU A 49 13.32 -19.25 -9.18
N GLY A 50 14.45 -18.56 -9.33
CA GLY A 50 14.83 -17.89 -10.59
C GLY A 50 14.09 -16.59 -10.89
N GLN A 51 13.19 -16.15 -10.01
CA GLN A 51 12.49 -14.88 -10.12
C GLN A 51 13.08 -13.85 -9.15
N THR A 52 13.15 -12.59 -9.60
CA THR A 52 13.56 -11.48 -8.73
C THR A 52 12.32 -10.84 -8.12
N TYR A 53 12.41 -10.50 -6.84
CA TYR A 53 11.35 -9.83 -6.09
C TYR A 53 11.89 -8.56 -5.46
N TYR A 54 11.12 -7.49 -5.55
CA TYR A 54 11.32 -6.35 -4.66
C TYR A 54 10.78 -6.68 -3.27
N THR A 55 11.42 -6.17 -2.22
CA THR A 55 10.99 -6.44 -0.85
C THR A 55 10.61 -5.20 -0.08
N PHE A 56 9.69 -5.36 0.86
CA PHE A 56 9.39 -4.35 1.88
C PHE A 56 8.95 -5.01 3.19
N ARG A 57 9.18 -4.31 4.30
CA ARG A 57 8.79 -4.75 5.65
C ARG A 57 7.85 -3.75 6.29
N LEU A 58 6.98 -4.25 7.18
CA LEU A 58 6.14 -3.44 8.05
C LEU A 58 6.81 -3.29 9.41
N PHE A 59 6.91 -2.06 9.89
CA PHE A 59 7.43 -1.72 11.21
C PHE A 59 6.33 -1.04 12.02
N PRO A 60 5.90 -1.59 13.17
CA PRO A 60 4.90 -0.93 13.99
C PRO A 60 5.36 0.45 14.43
N ARG A 61 4.47 1.46 14.34
CA ARG A 61 4.78 2.82 14.80
C ARG A 61 4.32 3.08 16.24
N PRO A 62 5.04 3.94 16.99
CA PRO A 62 4.52 4.51 18.22
C PRO A 62 3.16 5.17 17.97
N CYS A 63 2.26 5.04 18.94
CA CYS A 63 0.94 5.62 18.81
C CYS A 63 1.03 7.12 19.05
N ASP A 64 0.46 7.92 18.15
CA ASP A 64 0.12 9.30 18.45
C ASP A 64 -1.24 9.35 19.17
N GLU A 65 -1.20 9.42 20.50
CA GLU A 65 -2.40 9.45 21.34
C GLU A 65 -3.17 10.77 21.26
N SER A 66 -2.59 11.81 20.63
CA SER A 66 -3.30 13.07 20.40
C SER A 66 -4.39 12.95 19.33
N ILE A 67 -4.31 11.94 18.47
CA ILE A 67 -5.28 11.73 17.40
C ILE A 67 -6.38 10.82 17.88
N MET A 68 -7.49 11.45 18.27
CA MET A 68 -8.62 10.79 18.90
C MET A 68 -9.76 10.51 17.90
N MET A 69 -10.37 9.34 18.04
CA MET A 69 -11.53 8.91 17.29
C MET A 69 -12.56 8.31 18.23
N TYR A 70 -13.79 8.83 18.24
CA TYR A 70 -14.88 8.35 19.11
C TYR A 70 -14.45 8.21 20.59
N GLY A 71 -13.64 9.15 21.08
CA GLY A 71 -13.15 9.17 22.46
C GLY A 71 -12.02 8.20 22.78
N LYS A 72 -11.39 7.55 21.79
CA LYS A 72 -10.21 6.68 21.97
C LYS A 72 -9.07 7.07 21.02
N PRO A 73 -7.80 6.88 21.40
CA PRO A 73 -6.67 7.04 20.49
C PRO A 73 -6.84 6.15 19.27
N ILE A 74 -6.73 6.73 18.07
CA ILE A 74 -7.02 6.04 16.82
C ILE A 74 -6.22 4.74 16.70
N CYS A 75 -4.95 4.76 17.10
CA CYS A 75 -3.99 3.65 17.06
C CYS A 75 -4.37 2.45 17.95
N SER A 76 -5.13 2.66 19.04
CA SER A 76 -5.36 1.65 20.08
C SER A 76 -6.30 0.54 19.57
N SER A 77 -7.09 0.87 18.55
CA SER A 77 -7.96 -0.06 17.81
C SER A 77 -7.30 -0.79 16.63
N LEU A 78 -6.06 -0.44 16.22
CA LEU A 78 -5.53 -0.79 14.88
C LEU A 78 -4.27 -1.66 14.89
N ARG A 79 -3.78 -2.11 16.05
CA ARG A 79 -2.46 -2.75 16.15
C ARG A 79 -2.45 -4.27 15.98
N SER A 80 -3.61 -4.93 15.97
CA SER A 80 -3.63 -6.40 16.02
C SER A 80 -3.69 -7.10 14.66
N VAL A 81 -4.22 -6.47 13.61
CA VAL A 81 -4.49 -7.14 12.32
C VAL A 81 -4.34 -6.21 11.13
N VAL A 82 -3.33 -6.40 10.29
CA VAL A 82 -3.32 -5.82 8.93
C VAL A 82 -4.36 -6.56 8.09
N ASN A 83 -5.25 -5.83 7.43
CA ASN A 83 -6.29 -6.30 6.53
C ASN A 83 -5.95 -6.04 5.05
N LYS A 84 -5.25 -4.93 4.77
CA LYS A 84 -4.96 -4.47 3.39
C LYS A 84 -3.65 -3.70 3.35
N ILE A 85 -2.95 -3.74 2.22
CA ILE A 85 -1.81 -2.88 1.88
C ILE A 85 -2.06 -2.34 0.46
N ALA A 86 -1.98 -1.03 0.24
CA ALA A 86 -2.18 -0.44 -1.08
C ALA A 86 -0.99 0.41 -1.50
N PHE A 87 -0.51 0.23 -2.73
CA PHE A 87 0.55 1.02 -3.36
C PHE A 87 0.04 1.69 -4.63
N ARG A 88 0.42 2.96 -4.85
CA ARG A 88 0.23 3.61 -6.15
C ARG A 88 1.55 3.62 -6.91
N LEU A 89 1.50 3.07 -8.11
CA LEU A 89 2.64 2.88 -9.00
C LEU A 89 2.53 3.84 -10.19
N THR A 90 3.68 4.17 -10.76
CA THR A 90 3.77 4.97 -11.98
C THR A 90 3.07 4.25 -13.14
N ASN A 91 2.46 4.99 -14.06
CA ASN A 91 1.84 4.35 -15.23
C ASN A 91 2.86 3.57 -16.09
N SER A 92 4.14 4.00 -16.08
CA SER A 92 5.23 3.27 -16.75
C SER A 92 5.42 1.84 -16.22
N SER A 93 5.05 1.55 -14.97
CA SER A 93 5.10 0.20 -14.43
C SER A 93 3.94 -0.69 -14.90
N ALA A 94 3.02 -0.21 -15.74
CA ALA A 94 1.94 -1.03 -16.28
C ALA A 94 2.49 -2.24 -17.06
N THR A 95 3.62 -2.07 -17.76
CA THR A 95 4.31 -3.15 -18.48
C THR A 95 4.74 -4.31 -17.59
N CYS A 96 4.84 -4.10 -16.28
CA CYS A 96 5.17 -5.12 -15.30
C CYS A 96 4.00 -6.07 -14.98
N PHE A 97 2.78 -5.68 -15.34
CA PHE A 97 1.54 -6.39 -14.98
C PHE A 97 0.61 -6.65 -16.18
N ASN A 98 0.90 -6.04 -17.32
CA ASN A 98 0.08 -6.05 -18.54
C ASN A 98 0.64 -7.07 -19.55
N ASP A 99 0.76 -8.34 -19.15
CA ASP A 99 1.40 -9.37 -19.97
C ASP A 99 0.53 -9.81 -21.16
N THR A 100 -0.80 -9.62 -21.11
CA THR A 100 -1.71 -10.07 -22.17
C THR A 100 -2.92 -9.17 -22.44
N ARG A 101 -3.30 -8.26 -21.54
CA ARG A 101 -4.49 -7.39 -21.67
C ARG A 101 -4.33 -6.10 -20.88
N PRO A 102 -4.83 -4.96 -21.41
CA PRO A 102 -4.81 -3.68 -20.70
C PRO A 102 -5.32 -3.81 -19.27
N LEU A 103 -4.64 -3.15 -18.34
CA LEU A 103 -5.06 -3.15 -16.94
C LEU A 103 -6.44 -2.48 -16.83
N PRO A 104 -7.47 -3.21 -16.36
CA PRO A 104 -8.76 -2.59 -16.10
C PRO A 104 -8.65 -1.62 -14.92
N THR A 105 -9.67 -0.80 -14.71
CA THR A 105 -9.78 -0.06 -13.45
C THR A 105 -9.79 -1.04 -12.27
N LEU A 106 -9.21 -0.64 -11.15
CA LEU A 106 -8.96 -1.57 -10.04
C LEU A 106 -10.23 -2.22 -9.45
N ASP A 107 -11.35 -1.52 -9.43
CA ASP A 107 -12.66 -2.07 -9.05
C ASP A 107 -13.07 -3.27 -9.92
N LYS A 108 -12.61 -3.30 -11.18
CA LYS A 108 -12.80 -4.37 -12.16
C LYS A 108 -11.60 -5.29 -12.29
N ALA A 109 -10.53 -5.08 -11.52
CA ALA A 109 -9.32 -5.89 -11.60
C ALA A 109 -9.52 -7.28 -10.98
N GLU A 110 -9.02 -8.28 -11.70
CA GLU A 110 -8.92 -9.66 -11.22
C GLU A 110 -7.77 -9.80 -10.20
N ASN A 111 -7.73 -10.96 -9.53
CA ASN A 111 -6.67 -11.24 -8.57
C ASN A 111 -5.33 -11.49 -9.28
N ALA A 112 -4.30 -10.75 -8.87
CA ALA A 112 -2.96 -10.80 -9.39
C ALA A 112 -2.05 -11.68 -8.51
N ARG A 113 -1.28 -12.58 -9.12
CA ARG A 113 -0.28 -13.44 -8.45
C ARG A 113 1.09 -12.76 -8.41
N VAL A 114 1.16 -11.65 -7.68
CA VAL A 114 2.35 -10.78 -7.70
C VAL A 114 2.96 -10.51 -6.34
N VAL A 115 2.28 -10.83 -5.24
CA VAL A 115 2.77 -10.60 -3.87
C VAL A 115 2.80 -11.89 -3.05
N ARG A 116 3.89 -12.10 -2.32
CA ARG A 116 4.05 -13.13 -1.29
C ARG A 116 4.53 -12.50 0.00
N PHE A 117 4.49 -13.27 1.08
CA PHE A 117 5.13 -12.91 2.33
C PHE A 117 6.16 -13.98 2.70
N TRP A 118 7.31 -13.57 3.22
CA TRP A 118 8.34 -14.47 3.73
C TRP A 118 8.59 -14.16 5.20
N ASN A 119 8.22 -15.11 6.06
CA ASN A 119 8.58 -15.13 7.47
C ASN A 119 10.10 -15.22 7.64
N ASP A 120 10.70 -14.40 8.49
CA ASP A 120 12.14 -14.44 8.77
C ASP A 120 12.61 -15.82 9.30
N THR A 121 11.72 -16.59 9.91
CA THR A 121 12.00 -17.94 10.44
C THR A 121 11.63 -19.08 9.49
N ALA A 122 10.92 -18.80 8.38
CA ALA A 122 10.49 -19.85 7.46
C ALA A 122 11.56 -20.15 6.40
N ARG A 123 11.66 -21.43 6.03
CA ARG A 123 12.56 -21.87 4.95
C ARG A 123 12.12 -21.45 3.56
N ARG A 124 10.85 -21.09 3.37
CA ARG A 124 10.25 -20.73 2.08
C ARG A 124 9.16 -19.68 2.29
N PRO A 125 8.89 -18.83 1.29
CA PRO A 125 7.81 -17.86 1.36
C PRO A 125 6.44 -18.54 1.36
N GLU A 126 5.45 -17.83 1.88
CA GLU A 126 4.04 -18.21 1.84
C GLU A 126 3.52 -18.33 0.39
N PRO A 127 2.36 -19.00 0.19
CA PRO A 127 1.62 -18.91 -1.07
C PRO A 127 1.34 -17.46 -1.49
N TRP A 128 0.91 -17.28 -2.73
CA TRP A 128 0.50 -15.96 -3.23
C TRP A 128 -0.57 -15.36 -2.32
N LEU A 129 -0.30 -14.15 -1.83
CA LEU A 129 -1.27 -13.39 -1.09
C LEU A 129 -2.38 -12.89 -2.03
N PRO A 130 -3.61 -12.72 -1.54
CA PRO A 130 -4.66 -12.09 -2.33
C PRO A 130 -4.22 -10.66 -2.67
N ALA A 131 -4.05 -10.40 -3.97
CA ALA A 131 -3.71 -9.08 -4.46
C ALA A 131 -4.51 -8.75 -5.73
N ARG A 132 -4.69 -7.47 -6.03
CA ARG A 132 -5.28 -6.94 -7.27
C ARG A 132 -4.38 -5.83 -7.81
N VAL A 133 -4.28 -5.75 -9.14
CA VAL A 133 -3.57 -4.67 -9.83
C VAL A 133 -4.47 -4.10 -10.91
N GLY A 134 -4.63 -2.78 -10.93
CA GLY A 134 -5.45 -2.11 -11.92
C GLY A 134 -5.12 -0.63 -12.05
N MET A 135 -5.73 0.02 -13.02
CA MET A 135 -5.63 1.47 -13.21
C MET A 135 -6.50 2.20 -12.19
N THR A 136 -6.05 3.38 -11.79
CA THR A 136 -6.93 4.41 -11.20
C THR A 136 -8.03 4.81 -12.18
N TYR A 137 -9.17 5.33 -11.68
CA TYR A 137 -10.24 5.84 -12.54
C TYR A 137 -9.79 6.95 -13.50
N SER A 138 -8.78 7.73 -13.12
CA SER A 138 -8.20 8.77 -13.98
C SER A 138 -7.32 8.21 -15.09
N GLY A 139 -6.94 6.93 -15.03
CA GLY A 139 -6.00 6.29 -15.95
C GLY A 139 -4.55 6.80 -15.83
N LYS A 140 -4.23 7.60 -14.82
CA LYS A 140 -2.91 8.25 -14.67
C LYS A 140 -1.91 7.44 -13.85
N SER A 141 -2.40 6.52 -13.04
CA SER A 141 -1.59 5.69 -12.15
C SER A 141 -2.08 4.26 -12.12
N VAL A 142 -1.18 3.32 -11.85
CA VAL A 142 -1.49 1.93 -11.53
C VAL A 142 -1.63 1.83 -10.00
N GLU A 143 -2.49 0.97 -9.50
CA GLU A 143 -2.57 0.64 -8.10
C GLU A 143 -2.46 -0.86 -7.87
N LEU A 144 -1.66 -1.23 -6.87
CA LEU A 144 -1.50 -2.59 -6.37
C LEU A 144 -2.12 -2.66 -4.97
N TYR A 145 -3.01 -3.62 -4.77
CA TYR A 145 -3.71 -3.84 -3.51
C TYR A 145 -3.51 -5.26 -3.03
N VAL A 146 -2.87 -5.43 -1.88
CA VAL A 146 -2.83 -6.69 -1.12
C VAL A 146 -3.97 -6.64 -0.10
N TYR A 147 -4.77 -7.70 0.03
CA TYR A 147 -5.97 -7.67 0.86
C TYR A 147 -6.26 -9.02 1.52
N GLY A 148 -7.23 -9.04 2.45
CA GLY A 148 -7.59 -10.26 3.18
C GLY A 148 -6.49 -10.72 4.13
N LEU A 149 -5.62 -9.80 4.52
CA LEU A 149 -4.55 -10.03 5.50
C LEU A 149 -5.20 -10.21 6.89
N LYS A 150 -4.61 -11.03 7.76
CA LYS A 150 -5.20 -11.42 9.06
C LYS A 150 -4.25 -11.39 10.24
N TYR A 151 -3.05 -10.83 10.05
CA TYR A 151 -1.97 -10.79 11.04
C TYR A 151 -1.26 -9.44 11.01
N SER A 152 -0.32 -9.17 11.91
CA SER A 152 0.50 -7.96 11.90
C SER A 152 1.52 -7.90 10.75
N TYR A 153 2.02 -9.07 10.31
CA TYR A 153 3.06 -9.20 9.27
C TYR A 153 4.35 -8.40 9.55
N ASP A 154 4.67 -8.15 10.82
CA ASP A 154 5.88 -7.44 11.28
C ASP A 154 7.08 -8.38 11.52
N TRP A 155 6.90 -9.69 11.35
CA TRP A 155 7.90 -10.75 11.55
C TRP A 155 8.48 -11.30 10.23
N GLY A 156 8.54 -10.48 9.19
CA GLY A 156 9.04 -10.89 7.88
C GLY A 156 8.98 -9.77 6.86
N TYR A 157 9.06 -10.14 5.59
CA TYR A 157 8.98 -9.19 4.47
C TYR A 157 8.00 -9.65 3.40
N PHE A 158 7.35 -8.66 2.79
CA PHE A 158 6.58 -8.86 1.58
C PHE A 158 7.52 -8.89 0.38
N MET A 159 7.19 -9.73 -0.58
CA MET A 159 7.91 -9.91 -1.84
C MET A 159 6.95 -9.57 -2.98
N VAL A 160 7.25 -8.54 -3.75
CA VAL A 160 6.51 -8.19 -4.96
C VAL A 160 7.34 -8.58 -6.17
N LEU A 161 6.75 -9.32 -7.11
CA LEU A 161 7.46 -9.75 -8.32
C LEU A 161 8.07 -8.55 -9.04
N ALA A 162 9.38 -8.63 -9.32
CA ALA A 162 10.11 -7.52 -9.88
C ALA A 162 9.80 -7.32 -11.36
N CYS A 163 9.74 -6.05 -11.75
CA CYS A 163 9.66 -5.65 -13.14
C CYS A 163 11.05 -5.63 -13.76
N ARG A 164 11.22 -6.25 -14.93
CA ARG A 164 12.53 -6.34 -15.59
C ARG A 164 13.17 -4.98 -15.86
N ASN A 165 12.37 -3.95 -16.08
CA ASN A 165 12.84 -2.61 -16.48
C ASN A 165 12.94 -1.63 -15.31
N ALA A 166 12.78 -2.09 -14.07
CA ALA A 166 12.83 -1.22 -12.91
C ALA A 166 13.71 -1.83 -11.80
N PRO A 167 14.74 -1.11 -11.32
CA PRO A 167 15.76 -1.68 -10.44
C PRO A 167 15.28 -1.92 -9.00
N SER A 168 14.20 -1.26 -8.53
CA SER A 168 13.70 -1.40 -7.16
C SER A 168 12.21 -1.10 -7.03
N PHE A 169 11.56 -1.51 -5.92
CA PHE A 169 10.15 -1.17 -5.69
C PHE A 169 9.92 0.35 -5.66
N ALA A 170 10.84 1.07 -5.02
CA ALA A 170 10.79 2.52 -4.97
C ALA A 170 10.76 3.12 -6.38
N SER A 171 11.43 2.51 -7.37
CA SER A 171 11.46 3.02 -8.76
C SER A 171 10.15 2.85 -9.53
N VAL A 172 9.31 1.87 -9.15
CA VAL A 172 7.99 1.68 -9.77
C VAL A 172 6.88 2.42 -9.05
N CYS A 173 7.07 2.74 -7.77
CA CYS A 173 6.15 3.60 -7.04
C CYS A 173 6.00 4.99 -7.66
N LYS A 174 4.76 5.50 -7.74
CA LYS A 174 4.55 6.95 -7.90
C LYS A 174 5.19 7.63 -6.68
N ARG A 175 5.86 8.75 -6.85
CA ARG A 175 6.57 9.42 -5.73
C ARG A 175 6.00 10.81 -5.44
N THR A 176 6.11 11.26 -4.20
CA THR A 176 5.90 12.67 -3.85
C THR A 176 7.04 13.53 -4.40
N ALA A 177 6.90 14.86 -4.31
CA ALA A 177 7.99 15.79 -4.60
C ALA A 177 9.26 15.57 -3.76
N GLN A 178 9.15 14.87 -2.62
CA GLN A 178 10.27 14.48 -1.75
C GLN A 178 10.86 13.11 -2.11
N ASN A 179 10.55 12.58 -3.30
CA ASN A 179 11.06 11.29 -3.78
C ASN A 179 10.59 10.07 -2.97
N LEU A 180 9.48 10.21 -2.25
CA LEU A 180 8.89 9.19 -1.39
C LEU A 180 7.81 8.43 -2.17
N CYS A 181 7.89 7.10 -2.27
CA CYS A 181 6.81 6.26 -2.81
C CYS A 181 5.42 6.62 -2.21
N LEU A 182 4.40 6.67 -3.04
CA LEU A 182 3.09 7.19 -2.72
C LEU A 182 2.19 6.03 -2.26
N TYR A 183 1.68 6.18 -1.04
CA TYR A 183 0.72 5.29 -0.37
C TYR A 183 1.23 3.89 -0.04
N ALA A 184 1.16 3.60 1.25
CA ALA A 184 1.12 2.29 1.83
C ALA A 184 -0.02 2.33 2.84
N PHE A 185 -1.23 2.01 2.41
CA PHE A 185 -2.39 2.03 3.33
C PHE A 185 -2.53 0.68 4.01
N VAL A 186 -2.35 0.64 5.33
CA VAL A 186 -2.62 -0.54 6.15
C VAL A 186 -4.05 -0.44 6.72
N ASP A 187 -4.98 -1.19 6.16
CA ASP A 187 -6.35 -1.32 6.69
C ASP A 187 -6.36 -2.30 7.88
N THR A 188 -7.30 -2.18 8.83
CA THR A 188 -7.61 -3.25 9.79
C THR A 188 -9.14 -3.45 9.86
N PRO A 189 -9.68 -4.62 10.26
CA PRO A 189 -11.12 -4.86 10.22
C PRO A 189 -11.89 -3.83 11.07
N GLY A 190 -12.79 -3.05 10.44
CA GLY A 190 -13.58 -1.99 11.09
C GLY A 190 -13.15 -0.55 10.78
N HIS A 191 -12.21 -0.33 9.86
CA HIS A 191 -11.72 1.01 9.54
C HIS A 191 -12.67 1.87 8.71
N LYS A 192 -12.96 3.05 9.28
CA LYS A 192 -13.40 4.26 8.58
C LYS A 192 -12.22 5.22 8.31
N TYR A 193 -10.98 4.89 8.70
CA TYR A 193 -9.85 5.84 8.80
C TYR A 193 -8.78 5.58 7.76
N VAL A 194 -8.53 6.60 6.94
CA VAL A 194 -7.51 6.52 5.88
C VAL A 194 -6.20 7.11 6.39
N SER A 195 -5.15 6.29 6.41
CA SER A 195 -3.79 6.79 6.54
C SER A 195 -3.17 6.92 5.14
N VAL A 196 -3.33 8.09 4.52
CA VAL A 196 -2.54 8.50 3.36
C VAL A 196 -1.15 8.87 3.86
N CYS A 197 -0.16 8.01 3.60
CA CYS A 197 1.22 8.30 3.96
C CYS A 197 2.03 8.76 2.73
N ARG A 198 2.69 9.92 2.86
CA ARG A 198 3.98 10.14 2.19
C ARG A 198 4.92 9.09 2.78
N THR A 199 5.54 8.22 1.97
CA THR A 199 6.31 7.10 2.54
C THR A 199 7.29 7.57 3.61
N GLN A 200 7.21 6.86 4.72
CA GLN A 200 7.91 7.16 5.95
C GLN A 200 9.34 6.66 5.80
N GLY A 201 10.29 7.60 5.81
CA GLY A 201 11.70 7.42 6.14
C GLY A 201 12.38 6.11 5.72
N LEU A 202 13.04 6.13 4.56
CA LEU A 202 14.45 5.73 4.59
C LEU A 202 15.13 6.75 5.50
N ILE A 203 15.75 6.28 6.59
CA ILE A 203 16.57 7.09 7.50
C ILE A 203 17.66 7.79 6.69
#